data_AF-A0A511V9J0-F1
#
_entry.id   AF-A0A511V9J0-F1
#
_cell.length_a   1.000
_cell.length_b   1.000
_cell.length_c   1.000
_cell.angle_alpha   90.00
_cell.angle_beta   90.00
_cell.angle_gamma   90.00
#
_symmetry.space_group_name_H-M   'P 1'
#
loop_
_entity.id
_entity.type
_entity.pdbx_description
1 polymer ?
#
loop_
_entity_poly.entity_id
_entity_poly.type
_entity_poly.pdbx_seq_one_letter_code
_entity_poly.pdbx_strand_id
1 'polypeptide(L)'
;MNIILWGFATVLSGYFAYSILRQWLAKRKPSHLAWFIGFFFYFFSALGSTLSYLIGWESTMYRIWYVAAASLVAFLGAGQLYFTVKPKLAHTFLLLMGVLTISMFVKVFNSSLHLEQLALHGEEIGGTALPREVRLYSPLLTIPGSFALIIGSFYTFFRRHSKAGLWIGVGSLIIAMGGTLTRFGLTDILPIANSIGITLIFYGYSLAAKPKTALLQQQA
;
A
#
# COMPACT_ATOMS: atom_id res chain seq x y z
N MET A 1 16.06 -16.11 -4.96
CA MET A 1 16.37 -14.67 -4.79
C MET A 1 15.14 -13.87 -4.35
N ASN A 2 14.00 -14.01 -5.03
CA ASN A 2 12.76 -13.27 -4.72
C ASN A 2 12.23 -13.46 -3.30
N ILE A 3 12.36 -14.66 -2.71
CA ILE A 3 12.00 -14.91 -1.32
C ILE A 3 12.72 -13.97 -0.32
N ILE A 4 14.01 -13.73 -0.52
CA ILE A 4 14.80 -12.86 0.36
C ILE A 4 14.32 -11.42 0.22
N LEU A 5 14.03 -10.98 -1.02
CA LEU A 5 13.57 -9.64 -1.32
C LEU A 5 12.16 -9.37 -0.75
N TRP A 6 11.23 -10.33 -0.92
CA TRP A 6 9.90 -10.24 -0.33
C TRP A 6 9.92 -10.35 1.21
N GLY A 7 10.77 -11.23 1.76
CA GLY A 7 10.99 -11.33 3.20
C GLY A 7 11.52 -10.02 3.78
N PHE A 8 12.46 -9.36 3.09
CA PHE A 8 12.93 -8.03 3.47
C PHE A 8 11.80 -6.99 3.43
N ALA A 9 11.03 -6.94 2.35
CA ALA A 9 9.87 -6.05 2.24
C ALA A 9 8.83 -6.28 3.36
N THR A 10 8.64 -7.54 3.76
CA THR A 10 7.75 -7.94 4.85
C THR A 10 8.23 -7.38 6.19
N VAL A 11 9.48 -7.65 6.58
CA VAL A 11 10.03 -7.13 7.85
C VAL A 11 9.99 -5.60 7.89
N LEU A 12 10.37 -4.97 6.77
CA LEU A 12 10.41 -3.53 6.63
C LEU A 12 9.02 -2.88 6.78
N SER A 13 8.04 -3.36 6.01
CA SER A 13 6.67 -2.84 6.08
C SER A 13 5.99 -3.13 7.42
N GLY A 14 6.29 -4.27 8.05
CA GLY A 14 5.84 -4.60 9.40
C GLY A 14 6.38 -3.62 10.45
N TYR A 15 7.67 -3.30 10.40
CA TYR A 15 8.29 -2.30 11.28
C TYR A 15 7.68 -0.90 11.09
N PHE A 16 7.44 -0.49 9.85
CA PHE A 16 6.79 0.79 9.53
C PHE A 16 5.34 0.81 10.03
N ALA A 17 4.55 -0.24 9.77
CA ALA A 17 3.19 -0.36 10.26
C ALA A 17 3.12 -0.27 11.78
N TYR A 18 4.00 -0.99 12.50
CA TYR A 18 4.11 -0.92 13.95
C TYR A 18 4.47 0.50 14.45
N SER A 19 5.41 1.18 13.78
CA SER A 19 5.80 2.54 14.14
C SER A 19 4.67 3.56 13.94
N ILE A 20 3.83 3.37 12.92
CA ILE A 20 2.63 4.21 12.70
C ILE A 20 1.53 3.86 13.70
N LEU A 21 1.35 2.57 14.02
CA LEU A 21 0.39 2.12 15.03
C LEU A 21 0.63 2.79 16.38
N ARG A 22 1.88 2.83 16.86
CA ARG A 22 2.23 3.54 18.10
C ARG A 22 1.84 5.02 18.05
N GLN A 23 2.07 5.69 16.92
CA GLN A 23 1.69 7.10 16.74
C GLN A 23 0.17 7.29 16.70
N TRP A 24 -0.56 6.37 16.06
CA TRP A 24 -2.02 6.40 16.05
C TRP A 24 -2.58 6.14 17.44
N LEU A 25 -2.07 5.17 18.20
CA LEU A 25 -2.53 4.88 19.56
C LEU A 25 -2.34 6.10 20.48
N ALA A 26 -1.23 6.83 20.33
CA ALA A 26 -0.93 8.02 21.13
C ALA A 26 -1.78 9.25 20.73
N LYS A 27 -2.02 9.48 19.43
CA LYS A 27 -2.64 10.73 18.94
C LYS A 27 -4.11 10.57 18.49
N ARG A 28 -4.55 9.34 18.21
CA ARG A 28 -5.87 8.94 17.70
C ARG A 28 -6.38 9.73 16.48
N LYS A 29 -5.46 10.28 15.67
CA LYS A 29 -5.83 11.06 14.48
C LYS A 29 -6.20 10.15 13.29
N PRO A 30 -7.30 10.43 12.57
CA PRO A 30 -7.72 9.65 11.39
C PRO A 30 -6.65 9.53 10.29
N SER A 31 -5.79 10.55 10.13
CA SER A 31 -4.65 10.48 9.19
C SER A 31 -3.69 9.34 9.54
N HIS A 32 -3.30 9.19 10.82
CA HIS A 32 -2.41 8.10 11.23
C HIS A 32 -3.08 6.73 11.09
N LEU A 33 -4.40 6.64 11.25
CA LEU A 33 -5.14 5.40 11.03
C LEU A 33 -5.08 4.98 9.56
N ALA A 34 -5.35 5.91 8.63
CA ALA A 34 -5.30 5.62 7.20
C ALA A 34 -3.90 5.14 6.77
N TRP A 35 -2.85 5.84 7.22
CA TRP A 35 -1.47 5.42 6.98
C TRP A 35 -1.18 4.04 7.60
N PHE A 36 -1.58 3.79 8.84
CA PHE A 36 -1.40 2.49 9.48
C PHE A 36 -2.03 1.37 8.67
N ILE A 37 -3.30 1.51 8.28
CA ILE A 37 -4.02 0.48 7.50
C ILE A 37 -3.31 0.23 6.16
N GLY A 38 -2.86 1.28 5.47
CA GLY A 38 -2.14 1.14 4.21
C GLY A 38 -0.83 0.35 4.37
N PHE A 39 -0.01 0.70 5.36
CA PHE A 39 1.24 -0.03 5.65
C PHE A 39 1.00 -1.45 6.18
N PHE A 40 -0.08 -1.66 6.93
CA PHE A 40 -0.46 -2.97 7.45
C PHE A 40 -0.90 -3.91 6.32
N PHE A 41 -1.70 -3.44 5.37
CA PHE A 41 -2.01 -4.22 4.16
C PHE A 41 -0.78 -4.44 3.28
N TYR A 42 0.13 -3.47 3.23
CA TYR A 42 1.43 -3.68 2.58
C TYR A 42 2.19 -4.85 3.20
N PHE A 43 2.24 -4.91 4.54
CA PHE A 43 2.84 -6.02 5.27
C PHE A 43 2.21 -7.36 4.93
N PHE A 44 0.88 -7.48 4.93
CA PHE A 44 0.21 -8.73 4.57
C PHE A 44 0.40 -9.12 3.10
N SER A 45 0.48 -8.14 2.20
CA SER A 45 0.78 -8.38 0.79
C SER A 45 2.22 -8.91 0.64
N ALA A 46 3.21 -8.25 1.23
CA ALA A 46 4.59 -8.73 1.18
C ALA A 46 4.77 -10.09 1.87
N LEU A 47 4.07 -10.33 2.98
CA LEU A 47 4.09 -11.61 3.71
C LEU A 47 3.48 -12.73 2.87
N GLY A 48 2.31 -12.50 2.26
CA GLY A 48 1.68 -13.48 1.38
C GLY A 48 2.56 -13.83 0.18
N SER A 49 3.19 -12.82 -0.43
CA SER A 49 4.22 -13.04 -1.46
C SER A 49 5.37 -13.88 -0.92
N THR A 50 5.97 -13.54 0.23
CA THR A 50 7.06 -14.31 0.84
C THR A 50 6.68 -15.77 1.08
N LEU A 51 5.51 -16.01 1.66
CA LEU A 51 5.00 -17.35 1.95
C LEU A 51 4.71 -18.13 0.67
N SER A 52 4.24 -17.49 -0.40
CA SER A 52 4.04 -18.16 -1.69
C SER A 52 5.31 -18.76 -2.26
N TYR A 53 6.47 -18.11 -2.05
CA TYR A 53 7.78 -18.65 -2.45
C TYR A 53 8.29 -19.76 -1.52
N LEU A 54 7.77 -19.87 -0.29
CA LEU A 54 8.17 -20.89 0.68
C LEU A 54 7.34 -22.17 0.56
N ILE A 55 6.02 -22.02 0.50
CA ILE A 55 5.07 -23.13 0.64
C ILE A 55 4.02 -23.18 -0.50
N GLY A 56 4.11 -22.28 -1.49
CA GLY A 56 3.12 -22.15 -2.57
C GLY A 56 1.89 -21.32 -2.20
N TRP A 57 0.97 -21.14 -3.14
CA TRP A 57 -0.26 -20.37 -2.93
C TRP A 57 -1.36 -21.26 -2.32
N GLU A 58 -1.64 -21.07 -1.03
CA GLU A 58 -2.84 -21.62 -0.40
C GLU A 58 -4.03 -20.68 -0.62
N SER A 59 -5.24 -21.24 -0.76
CA SER A 59 -6.48 -20.50 -1.09
C SER A 59 -6.76 -19.33 -0.14
N THR A 60 -6.73 -19.56 1.17
CA THR A 60 -7.02 -18.53 2.18
C THR A 60 -5.94 -17.45 2.17
N MET A 61 -4.67 -17.85 2.14
CA MET A 61 -3.54 -16.93 2.05
C MET A 61 -3.63 -16.05 0.80
N TYR A 62 -3.91 -16.64 -0.37
CA TYR A 62 -4.06 -15.92 -1.63
C TYR A 62 -5.20 -14.89 -1.57
N ARG A 63 -6.35 -15.25 -0.99
CA ARG A 63 -7.50 -14.34 -0.82
C ARG A 63 -7.13 -13.14 0.07
N ILE A 64 -6.47 -13.38 1.20
CA ILE A 64 -6.02 -12.31 2.12
C ILE A 64 -5.01 -11.41 1.42
N TRP A 65 -4.01 -12.02 0.77
CA TRP A 65 -2.99 -11.33 0.00
C TRP A 65 -3.61 -10.43 -1.08
N TYR A 66 -4.59 -10.95 -1.84
CA TYR A 66 -5.21 -10.21 -2.94
C TYR A 66 -5.98 -8.97 -2.46
N VAL A 67 -6.75 -9.12 -1.37
CA VAL A 67 -7.47 -7.99 -0.75
C VAL A 67 -6.49 -6.96 -0.22
N ALA A 68 -5.42 -7.40 0.46
CA ALA A 68 -4.41 -6.53 1.01
C ALA A 68 -3.65 -5.77 -0.09
N ALA A 69 -3.21 -6.48 -1.14
CA ALA A 69 -2.50 -5.92 -2.29
C ALA A 69 -3.32 -4.85 -3.02
N ALA A 70 -4.61 -5.09 -3.24
CA ALA A 70 -5.50 -4.11 -3.88
C ALA A 70 -5.82 -2.92 -2.98
N SER A 71 -5.97 -3.15 -1.66
CA SER A 71 -6.44 -2.13 -0.73
C SER A 71 -5.35 -1.20 -0.23
N LEU A 72 -4.09 -1.66 -0.11
CA LEU A 72 -3.01 -0.88 0.50
C LEU A 72 -2.90 0.54 -0.08
N VAL A 73 -2.92 0.69 -1.41
CA VAL A 73 -2.70 1.99 -2.05
C VAL A 73 -3.88 2.95 -1.84
N ALA A 74 -5.09 2.41 -1.70
CA ALA A 74 -6.28 3.18 -1.37
C ALA A 74 -6.14 3.86 -0.01
N PHE A 75 -5.64 3.14 1.00
CA PHE A 75 -5.42 3.68 2.33
C PHE A 75 -4.19 4.58 2.44
N LEU A 76 -3.11 4.28 1.72
CA LEU A 76 -1.97 5.20 1.59
C LEU A 76 -2.40 6.52 0.95
N GLY A 77 -3.19 6.46 -0.14
CA GLY A 77 -3.78 7.63 -0.78
C GLY A 77 -4.71 8.41 0.16
N ALA A 78 -5.55 7.71 0.93
CA ALA A 78 -6.39 8.34 1.96
C ALA A 78 -5.53 9.08 3.01
N GLY A 79 -4.43 8.46 3.46
CA GLY A 79 -3.44 9.08 4.35
C GLY A 79 -2.85 10.37 3.77
N GLN A 80 -2.46 10.35 2.49
CA GLN A 80 -1.93 11.51 1.77
C GLN A 80 -2.96 12.62 1.58
N LEU A 81 -4.24 12.29 1.41
CA LEU A 81 -5.29 13.29 1.25
C LEU A 81 -5.47 14.16 2.51
N TYR A 82 -5.20 13.64 3.71
CA TYR A 82 -5.21 14.46 4.93
C TYR A 82 -4.15 15.59 4.91
N PHE A 83 -3.10 15.44 4.10
CA PHE A 83 -2.12 16.50 3.88
C PHE A 83 -2.45 17.39 2.69
N THR A 84 -3.43 17.03 1.86
CA THR A 84 -3.67 17.65 0.56
C THR A 84 -4.97 18.47 0.56
N VAL A 85 -6.06 17.89 1.02
CA VAL A 85 -7.42 18.44 0.91
C VAL A 85 -8.05 18.74 2.27
N LYS A 86 -9.27 19.30 2.27
CA LYS A 86 -10.04 19.55 3.50
C LYS A 86 -10.33 18.22 4.23
N PRO A 87 -10.33 18.19 5.58
CA PRO A 87 -10.56 16.98 6.34
C PRO A 87 -11.84 16.23 5.94
N LYS A 88 -12.97 16.92 5.71
CA LYS A 88 -14.23 16.27 5.29
C LYS A 88 -14.05 15.38 4.06
N LEU A 89 -13.35 15.86 3.03
CA LEU A 89 -13.09 15.09 1.80
C LEU A 89 -12.18 13.88 2.07
N ALA A 90 -11.17 14.03 2.90
CA ALA A 90 -10.28 12.92 3.27
C ALA A 90 -11.01 11.83 4.07
N HIS A 91 -11.92 12.20 4.99
CA HIS A 91 -12.76 11.24 5.71
C HIS A 91 -13.72 10.51 4.78
N THR A 92 -14.40 11.24 3.87
CA THR A 92 -15.30 10.63 2.88
C THR A 92 -14.55 9.65 2.00
N PHE A 93 -13.37 10.02 1.50
CA PHE A 93 -12.53 9.13 0.70
C PHE A 93 -12.12 7.88 1.50
N LEU A 94 -11.64 8.05 2.75
CA LEU A 94 -11.27 6.93 3.62
C LEU A 94 -12.45 5.97 3.87
N LEU A 95 -13.64 6.50 4.12
CA LEU A 95 -14.86 5.70 4.33
C LEU A 95 -15.22 4.91 3.07
N LEU A 96 -15.22 5.56 1.91
CA LEU A 96 -15.52 4.91 0.62
C LEU A 96 -14.53 3.78 0.32
N MET A 97 -13.23 4.03 0.52
CA MET A 97 -12.20 3.00 0.34
C MET A 97 -12.38 1.86 1.34
N GLY A 98 -12.73 2.15 2.60
CA GLY A 98 -13.05 1.13 3.60
C GLY A 98 -14.24 0.24 3.21
N VAL A 99 -15.33 0.84 2.76
CA VAL A 99 -16.52 0.11 2.28
C VAL A 99 -16.20 -0.75 1.06
N LEU A 100 -15.42 -0.21 0.10
CA LEU A 100 -14.99 -0.97 -1.08
C LEU A 100 -14.07 -2.15 -0.70
N THR A 101 -13.14 -1.96 0.24
CA THR A 101 -12.28 -3.03 0.74
C THR A 101 -13.08 -4.12 1.45
N ILE A 102 -14.06 -3.77 2.29
CA ILE A 102 -14.94 -4.75 2.94
C ILE A 102 -15.76 -5.51 1.89
N SER A 103 -16.32 -4.79 0.91
CA SER A 103 -17.10 -5.39 -0.18
C SER A 103 -16.24 -6.35 -1.02
N MET A 104 -15.00 -5.95 -1.33
CA MET A 104 -14.02 -6.79 -2.00
C MET A 104 -13.69 -8.03 -1.16
N PHE A 105 -13.46 -7.88 0.14
CA PHE A 105 -13.18 -8.99 1.04
C PHE A 105 -14.29 -10.03 1.02
N VAL A 106 -15.55 -9.60 1.17
CA VAL A 106 -16.72 -10.49 1.11
C VAL A 106 -16.81 -11.18 -0.26
N LYS A 107 -16.63 -10.44 -1.36
CA LYS A 107 -16.69 -11.03 -2.72
C LYS A 107 -15.55 -12.01 -2.98
N VAL A 108 -14.34 -11.67 -2.57
CA VAL A 108 -13.18 -12.56 -2.68
C VAL A 108 -13.47 -13.84 -1.92
N PHE A 109 -13.88 -13.81 -0.64
CA PHE A 109 -14.10 -15.03 0.14
C PHE A 109 -15.27 -15.90 -0.32
N ASN A 110 -16.27 -15.32 -0.99
CA ASN A 110 -17.42 -16.07 -1.53
C ASN A 110 -17.26 -16.50 -3.00
N SER A 111 -16.10 -16.29 -3.61
CA SER A 111 -15.86 -16.65 -5.02
C SER A 111 -15.13 -17.98 -5.18
N SER A 112 -15.42 -18.68 -6.28
CA SER A 112 -14.67 -19.86 -6.70
C SER A 112 -13.25 -19.47 -7.15
N LEU A 113 -12.25 -20.25 -6.75
CA LEU A 113 -10.87 -20.07 -7.21
C LEU A 113 -10.55 -21.07 -8.32
N HIS A 114 -9.75 -20.62 -9.28
CA HIS A 114 -9.14 -21.50 -10.27
C HIS A 114 -7.91 -22.18 -9.64
N LEU A 115 -8.12 -23.35 -9.03
CA LEU A 115 -7.09 -24.06 -8.26
C LEU A 115 -5.83 -24.39 -9.08
N GLU A 116 -5.97 -24.63 -10.38
CA GLU A 116 -4.86 -24.86 -11.31
C GLU A 116 -3.83 -23.73 -11.28
N GLN A 117 -4.27 -22.49 -11.06
CA GLN A 117 -3.40 -21.33 -11.04
C GLN A 117 -2.71 -21.13 -9.69
N LEU A 118 -3.27 -21.67 -8.61
CA LEU A 118 -2.64 -21.68 -7.29
C LEU A 118 -1.47 -22.68 -7.22
N ALA A 119 -1.49 -23.70 -8.09
CA ALA A 119 -0.42 -24.69 -8.22
C ALA A 119 0.84 -24.14 -8.92
N LEU A 120 0.79 -22.91 -9.45
CA LEU A 120 1.97 -22.23 -9.99
C LEU A 120 2.87 -21.79 -8.82
N HIS A 121 3.97 -22.52 -8.62
CA HIS A 121 4.95 -22.24 -7.59
C HIS A 121 5.95 -21.17 -8.02
N GLY A 122 6.23 -20.21 -7.14
CA GLY A 122 7.36 -19.27 -7.30
C GLY A 122 7.10 -18.07 -8.22
N GLU A 123 5.85 -17.78 -8.59
CA GLU A 123 5.49 -16.61 -9.38
C GLU A 123 4.40 -15.75 -8.72
N GLU A 124 4.46 -14.45 -9.00
CA GLU A 124 3.40 -13.50 -8.65
C GLU A 124 2.21 -13.69 -9.61
N ILE A 125 1.27 -14.57 -9.24
CA ILE A 125 0.11 -14.92 -10.07
C ILE A 125 -0.94 -13.79 -10.19
N GLY A 126 -0.77 -12.69 -9.45
CA GLY A 126 -1.69 -11.56 -9.56
C GLY A 126 -3.14 -11.94 -9.25
N GLY A 127 -4.09 -11.36 -9.98
CA GLY A 127 -5.52 -11.65 -9.81
C GLY A 127 -6.04 -12.83 -10.64
N THR A 128 -5.20 -13.60 -11.33
CA THR A 128 -5.67 -14.54 -12.35
C THR A 128 -6.52 -15.67 -11.76
N ALA A 129 -6.25 -16.08 -10.52
CA ALA A 129 -6.96 -17.19 -9.87
C ALA A 129 -8.39 -16.82 -9.43
N LEU A 130 -8.78 -15.55 -9.58
CA LEU A 130 -10.11 -15.03 -9.27
C LEU A 130 -10.93 -14.74 -10.54
N PRO A 131 -12.26 -14.91 -10.46
CA PRO A 131 -13.18 -14.50 -11.52
C PRO A 131 -13.10 -13.02 -11.82
N ARG A 132 -13.43 -12.64 -13.07
CA ARG A 132 -13.29 -11.26 -13.57
C ARG A 132 -14.08 -10.26 -12.73
N GLU A 133 -15.28 -10.62 -12.30
CA GLU A 133 -16.18 -9.78 -11.50
C GLU A 133 -15.60 -9.41 -10.13
N VAL A 134 -14.80 -10.29 -9.52
CA VAL A 134 -14.10 -10.01 -8.26
C VAL A 134 -12.90 -9.12 -8.53
N ARG A 135 -12.20 -9.35 -9.65
CA ARG A 135 -11.02 -8.56 -10.03
C ARG A 135 -11.32 -7.10 -10.32
N LEU A 136 -12.58 -6.74 -10.64
CA LEU A 136 -13.00 -5.35 -10.86
C LEU A 136 -12.86 -4.47 -9.62
N TYR A 137 -12.87 -5.04 -8.41
CA TYR A 137 -12.65 -4.27 -7.18
C TYR A 137 -11.22 -3.74 -7.08
N SER A 138 -10.25 -4.44 -7.64
CA SER A 138 -8.84 -4.02 -7.62
C SER A 138 -8.61 -2.66 -8.31
N PRO A 139 -9.00 -2.41 -9.58
CA PRO A 139 -8.88 -1.10 -10.19
C PRO A 139 -9.74 -0.03 -9.49
N LEU A 140 -10.90 -0.40 -8.93
CA LEU A 140 -11.74 0.54 -8.17
C LEU A 140 -11.09 1.05 -6.87
N LEU A 141 -10.19 0.28 -6.26
CA LEU A 141 -9.39 0.71 -5.12
C LEU A 141 -8.08 1.37 -5.55
N THR A 142 -7.39 0.74 -6.50
CA THR A 142 -6.02 1.10 -6.86
C THR A 142 -5.92 2.36 -7.69
N ILE A 143 -6.85 2.63 -8.60
CA ILE A 143 -6.86 3.85 -9.43
C ILE A 143 -7.07 5.08 -8.53
N PRO A 144 -8.21 5.24 -7.82
CA PRO A 144 -8.39 6.42 -6.98
C PRO A 144 -7.33 6.53 -5.88
N GLY A 145 -6.89 5.39 -5.30
CA GLY A 145 -5.77 5.35 -4.36
C GLY A 145 -4.48 5.91 -4.93
N SER A 146 -4.09 5.49 -6.13
CA SER A 146 -2.89 5.96 -6.83
C SER A 146 -2.98 7.44 -7.19
N PHE A 147 -4.14 7.90 -7.67
CA PHE A 147 -4.38 9.33 -7.93
C PHE A 147 -4.22 10.15 -6.64
N ALA A 148 -4.87 9.73 -5.56
CA ALA A 148 -4.78 10.39 -4.26
C ALA A 148 -3.35 10.41 -3.70
N LEU A 149 -2.61 9.31 -3.86
CA LEU A 149 -1.24 9.17 -3.36
C LEU A 149 -0.26 9.96 -4.21
N ILE A 150 -0.13 9.64 -5.51
CA ILE A 150 0.88 10.20 -6.41
C ILE A 150 0.58 11.67 -6.71
N ILE A 151 -0.63 11.98 -7.19
CA ILE A 151 -0.97 13.36 -7.57
C ILE A 151 -1.10 14.22 -6.33
N GLY A 152 -1.72 13.71 -5.26
CA GLY A 152 -1.84 14.44 -4.00
C GLY A 152 -0.49 14.78 -3.36
N SER A 153 0.49 13.88 -3.43
CA SER A 153 1.84 14.12 -2.91
C SER A 153 2.61 15.14 -3.73
N PHE A 154 2.60 15.05 -5.06
CA PHE A 154 3.25 16.04 -5.92
C PHE A 154 2.55 17.39 -5.88
N TYR A 155 1.23 17.43 -5.82
CA TYR A 155 0.49 18.68 -5.59
C TYR A 155 0.94 19.34 -4.29
N THR A 156 1.05 18.56 -3.20
CA THR A 156 1.53 19.06 -1.90
C THR A 156 2.99 19.51 -1.96
N PHE A 157 3.84 18.83 -2.73
CA PHE A 157 5.21 19.25 -2.98
C PHE A 157 5.27 20.60 -3.70
N PHE A 158 4.62 20.74 -4.86
CA PHE A 158 4.71 21.96 -5.66
C PHE A 158 3.98 23.15 -5.03
N ARG A 159 2.78 22.95 -4.48
CA ARG A 159 1.96 24.04 -3.94
C ARG A 159 2.36 24.46 -2.52
N ARG A 160 3.01 23.58 -1.75
CA ARG A 160 3.37 23.84 -0.34
C ARG A 160 4.85 23.63 -0.04
N HIS A 161 5.68 23.48 -1.07
CA HIS A 161 7.13 23.21 -0.97
C HIS A 161 7.47 22.07 0.01
N SER A 162 6.61 21.05 0.05
CA SER A 162 6.69 19.99 1.06
C SER A 162 7.69 18.91 0.68
N LYS A 163 8.81 18.83 1.42
CA LYS A 163 9.77 17.71 1.32
C LYS A 163 9.09 16.35 1.53
N ALA A 164 8.10 16.28 2.44
CA ALA A 164 7.32 15.07 2.66
C ALA A 164 6.55 14.64 1.40
N GLY A 165 5.90 15.59 0.71
CA GLY A 165 5.19 15.33 -0.54
C GLY A 165 6.10 14.82 -1.65
N LEU A 166 7.33 15.33 -1.75
CA LEU A 166 8.32 14.85 -2.73
C LEU A 166 8.65 13.37 -2.52
N TRP A 167 9.03 13.00 -1.29
CA TRP A 167 9.44 11.62 -0.99
C TRP A 167 8.29 10.62 -1.09
N ILE A 168 7.08 11.00 -0.67
CA ILE A 168 5.88 10.18 -0.89
C ILE A 168 5.62 9.99 -2.39
N GLY A 169 5.71 11.08 -3.17
CA GLY A 169 5.49 11.03 -4.62
C GLY A 169 6.48 10.15 -5.35
N VAL A 170 7.78 10.36 -5.12
CA VAL A 170 8.85 9.56 -5.73
C VAL A 170 8.71 8.09 -5.33
N GLY A 171 8.49 7.80 -4.05
CA GLY A 171 8.29 6.42 -3.59
C GLY A 171 7.08 5.75 -4.24
N SER A 172 5.97 6.47 -4.36
CA SER A 172 4.76 5.96 -5.02
C SER A 172 4.92 5.72 -6.53
N LEU A 173 5.68 6.57 -7.24
CA LEU A 173 6.01 6.35 -8.65
C LEU A 173 6.90 5.12 -8.84
N ILE A 174 7.88 4.90 -7.95
CA ILE A 174 8.74 3.72 -8.01
C ILE A 174 7.91 2.43 -7.89
N ILE A 175 6.97 2.37 -6.94
CA ILE A 175 6.06 1.21 -6.78
C ILE A 175 5.20 1.04 -8.04
N ALA A 176 4.61 2.11 -8.56
CA ALA A 176 3.77 2.07 -9.76
C ALA A 176 4.55 1.58 -11.00
N MET A 177 5.81 2.03 -11.16
CA MET A 177 6.71 1.53 -12.19
C MET A 177 7.02 0.05 -11.98
N GLY A 178 7.35 -0.38 -10.76
CA GLY A 178 7.60 -1.80 -10.45
C GLY A 178 6.43 -2.70 -10.88
N GLY A 179 5.19 -2.31 -10.56
CA GLY A 179 3.98 -3.03 -10.97
C GLY A 179 3.68 -2.95 -12.47
N THR A 180 4.18 -1.93 -13.18
CA THR A 180 4.06 -1.87 -14.65
C THR A 180 5.09 -2.78 -15.31
N LEU A 181 6.32 -2.83 -14.78
CA LEU A 181 7.41 -3.65 -15.30
C LEU A 181 7.12 -5.16 -15.24
N THR A 182 6.28 -5.61 -14.31
CA THR A 182 5.82 -7.01 -14.29
C THR A 182 5.00 -7.38 -15.54
N ARG A 183 4.32 -6.42 -16.18
CA ARG A 183 3.60 -6.64 -17.44
C ARG A 183 4.52 -6.85 -18.63
N PHE A 184 5.78 -6.46 -18.51
CA PHE A 184 6.83 -6.69 -19.49
C PHE A 184 7.70 -7.92 -19.14
N GLY A 185 7.25 -8.76 -18.19
CA GLY A 185 7.97 -9.96 -17.78
C GLY A 185 9.08 -9.74 -16.74
N LEU A 186 9.26 -8.51 -16.24
CA LEU A 186 10.30 -8.17 -15.26
C LEU A 186 9.75 -8.27 -13.82
N THR A 187 9.34 -9.47 -13.41
CA THR A 187 8.72 -9.74 -12.10
C THR A 187 9.69 -9.59 -10.92
N ASP A 188 10.98 -9.84 -11.13
CA ASP A 188 12.02 -9.79 -10.08
C ASP A 188 12.30 -8.36 -9.58
N ILE A 189 11.94 -7.35 -10.36
CA ILE A 189 12.11 -5.94 -10.01
C ILE A 189 11.05 -5.49 -8.99
N LEU A 190 9.89 -6.14 -8.97
CA LEU A 190 8.76 -5.74 -8.14
C LEU A 190 9.10 -5.66 -6.63
N PRO A 191 9.69 -6.69 -5.99
CA PRO A 191 10.02 -6.61 -4.56
C PRO A 191 11.09 -5.54 -4.24
N ILE A 192 11.99 -5.25 -5.18
CA ILE A 192 13.01 -4.19 -5.05
C ILE A 192 12.32 -2.82 -5.08
N ALA A 193 11.52 -2.58 -6.11
CA ALA A 193 10.73 -1.34 -6.26
C ALA A 193 9.81 -1.12 -5.05
N ASN A 194 9.18 -2.19 -4.57
CA ASN A 194 8.33 -2.18 -3.39
C ASN A 194 9.11 -1.79 -2.13
N SER A 195 10.30 -2.35 -1.91
CA SER A 195 11.12 -2.05 -0.73
C SER A 195 11.64 -0.61 -0.72
N ILE A 196 12.12 -0.13 -1.87
CA ILE A 196 12.60 1.24 -2.01
C ILE A 196 11.44 2.22 -1.86
N GLY A 197 10.36 1.99 -2.62
CA GLY A 197 9.22 2.88 -2.65
C GLY A 197 8.53 3.01 -1.29
N ILE A 198 8.29 1.90 -0.59
CA ILE A 198 7.64 1.94 0.72
C ILE A 198 8.51 2.63 1.79
N THR A 199 9.85 2.52 1.68
CA THR A 199 10.80 3.26 2.51
C THR A 199 10.69 4.76 2.30
N LEU A 200 10.66 5.20 1.03
CA LEU A 200 10.54 6.63 0.71
C LEU A 200 9.18 7.20 1.14
N ILE A 201 8.10 6.43 0.97
CA ILE A 201 6.77 6.81 1.45
C ILE A 201 6.78 6.94 2.98
N PHE A 202 7.34 5.98 3.70
CA PHE A 202 7.43 6.03 5.17
C PHE A 202 8.28 7.21 5.65
N TYR A 203 9.40 7.48 4.97
CA TYR A 203 10.25 8.62 5.26
C TYR A 203 9.50 9.94 5.08
N GLY A 204 8.80 10.11 3.96
CA GLY A 204 7.98 11.30 3.72
C GLY A 204 6.84 11.44 4.74
N TYR A 205 6.15 10.35 5.08
CA TYR A 205 5.17 10.33 6.17
C TYR A 205 5.78 10.78 7.50
N SER A 206 6.97 10.27 7.85
CA SER A 206 7.65 10.59 9.11
C SER A 206 8.07 12.06 9.17
N LEU A 207 8.43 12.67 8.04
CA LEU A 207 8.67 14.12 7.95
C LEU A 207 7.39 14.93 8.21
N ALA A 208 6.25 14.50 7.64
CA ALA A 208 4.97 15.17 7.82
C ALA A 208 4.37 14.97 9.24
N ALA A 209 4.69 13.86 9.91
CA ALA A 209 4.15 13.51 11.22
C ALA A 209 4.82 14.23 12.40
N LYS A 210 5.96 14.91 12.18
CA LYS A 210 6.68 15.67 13.21
C LYS A 210 5.88 16.90 13.67
N PRO A 211 5.83 17.21 14.98
CA PRO A 211 5.23 18.44 15.48
C PRO A 211 5.97 19.67 14.94
N LYS A 212 5.22 20.74 14.58
CA LYS A 212 5.77 22.02 14.10
C LYS A 212 6.84 22.63 15.03
N THR A 213 6.79 22.34 16.33
CA THR A 213 7.72 22.89 17.34
C THR A 213 9.17 22.42 17.17
N ALA A 214 9.40 21.22 16.62
CA ALA A 214 10.76 20.68 16.44
C ALA A 214 11.52 21.28 15.25
N LEU A 215 10.82 21.93 14.31
CA LEU A 215 11.43 22.52 13.11
C LEU A 215 12.10 23.88 13.40
N LEU A 216 11.66 24.60 14.43
CA LEU A 216 12.23 25.88 14.83
C LEU A 216 13.56 25.72 15.59
N GLN A 217 13.79 24.57 16.24
CA GLN A 217 15.05 24.27 16.94
C GLN A 217 16.14 23.68 16.03
N GLN A 218 15.81 23.28 14.79
CA GLN A 218 16.80 22.84 13.80
C GLN A 218 17.23 23.96 12.84
N GLN A 219 16.66 25.15 13.01
CA GLN A 219 16.95 26.34 12.20
C GLN A 219 17.50 27.51 13.03
N ALA A 220 17.80 27.27 14.32
CA ALA A 220 18.40 28.20 15.26
C ALA A 220 19.80 27.73 15.65
#